data_AF-A0A5R8ZYJ7-F1
#
_entry.id   AF-A0A5R8ZYJ7-F1
#
_cell.length_a   1.000
_cell.length_b   1.000
_cell.length_c   1.000
_cell.angle_alpha   90.00
_cell.angle_beta   90.00
_cell.angle_gamma   90.00
#
_symmetry.space_group_name_H-M   'P 1'
#
loop_
_entity.id
_entity.type
_entity.pdbx_description
1 polymer ?
#
loop_
_entity_poly.entity_id
_entity_poly.type
_entity_poly.pdbx_seq_one_letter_code
_entity_poly.pdbx_strand_id
1 'polypeptide(L)' 'MQWLIEYRFNGEDRHLLMRARTIPHIKAIAFSIYVREFPEQPRPPHATVEVETWLGACGITISDVRLTSAQA' A
#
# COMPACT_ATOMS: atom_id res chain seq x y z
N MET A 1 11.92 -7.92 -8.06
CA MET A 1 11.88 -6.54 -8.56
C MET A 1 11.45 -5.62 -7.42
N GLN A 2 11.73 -4.32 -7.50
CA GLN A 2 11.31 -3.35 -6.50
C GLN A 2 10.19 -2.48 -7.09
N TRP A 3 9.15 -2.27 -6.30
CA TRP A 3 7.96 -1.50 -6.65
C TRP A 3 7.87 -0.29 -5.75
N LEU A 4 7.60 0.87 -6.32
CA LEU A 4 7.28 2.10 -5.63
C LEU A 4 5.76 2.24 -5.62
N ILE A 5 5.21 2.30 -4.42
CA ILE A 5 3.79 2.54 -4.16
C ILE A 5 3.68 3.95 -3.63
N GLU A 6 2.90 4.79 -4.30
CA GLU A 6 2.56 6.14 -3.85
C GLU A 6 1.15 6.13 -3.30
N TYR A 7 0.96 6.70 -2.12
CA TYR A 7 -0.32 6.78 -1.45
C TYR A 7 -0.41 8.07 -0.64
N ARG A 8 -1.64 8.50 -0.36
CA ARG A 8 -1.93 9.59 0.54
C ARG A 8 -2.41 9.03 1.87
N PHE A 9 -1.93 9.58 2.98
CA PHE A 9 -2.41 9.27 4.32
C PHE A 9 -2.84 10.56 5.02
N ASN A 10 -4.13 10.68 5.34
CA ASN A 10 -4.72 11.87 5.98
C ASN A 10 -4.35 13.20 5.28
N GLY A 11 -4.27 13.18 3.95
CA GLY A 11 -3.92 14.36 3.15
C GLY A 11 -2.44 14.47 2.77
N GLU A 12 -1.56 13.70 3.41
CA GLU A 12 -0.11 13.76 3.19
C GLU A 12 0.35 12.71 2.19
N ASP A 13 1.18 13.12 1.23
CA ASP A 13 1.75 12.19 0.25
C ASP A 13 2.87 11.36 0.89
N ARG A 14 2.80 10.04 0.68
CA ARG A 14 3.68 9.03 1.25
C ARG A 14 4.08 8.02 0.17
N HIS A 15 5.15 7.29 0.45
CA HIS A 15 5.71 6.31 -0.47
C HIS A 15 6.15 5.04 0.24
N LEU A 16 5.92 3.88 -0.37
CA LEU A 16 6.33 2.57 0.15
C LEU A 16 7.09 1.81 -0.92
N LEU A 17 8.28 1.31 -0.56
CA LEU A 17 9.04 0.41 -1.41
C LEU A 17 8.72 -1.03 -1.04
N MET A 18 8.27 -1.82 -2.03
CA MET A 18 7.91 -3.22 -1.85
C MET A 18 8.68 -4.11 -2.81
N ARG A 19 9.22 -5.23 -2.31
CA ARG A 19 9.85 -6.25 -3.15
C ARG A 19 8.82 -7.29 -3.56
N ALA A 20 8.68 -7.52 -4.87
CA ALA A 20 7.83 -8.56 -5.44
C ALA A 20 8.40 -9.10 -6.76
N ARG A 21 8.05 -10.33 -7.13
CA ARG A 21 8.46 -10.93 -8.41
C ARG A 21 7.62 -10.43 -9.59
N THR A 22 6.36 -10.12 -9.35
CA THR A 22 5.37 -9.59 -10.30
C THR A 22 4.75 -8.31 -9.74
N ILE A 23 3.80 -7.70 -10.46
CA ILE A 23 2.98 -6.60 -9.93
C ILE A 23 2.37 -7.05 -8.58
N PRO A 24 2.58 -6.29 -7.48
CA PRO A 24 2.03 -6.64 -6.19
C PRO A 24 0.51 -6.60 -6.21
N HIS A 25 -0.12 -7.62 -5.60
CA HIS A 25 -1.58 -7.64 -5.45
C HIS A 25 -2.03 -6.55 -4.47
N ILE A 26 -3.17 -5.90 -4.74
CA ILE A 26 -3.69 -4.77 -3.97
C ILE A 26 -3.78 -5.04 -2.46
N LYS A 27 -4.20 -6.25 -2.05
CA LYS A 27 -4.17 -6.69 -0.64
C LYS A 27 -2.79 -6.59 0.01
N ALA A 28 -1.75 -7.05 -0.69
CA ALA A 28 -0.41 -7.04 -0.14
C ALA A 28 0.11 -5.61 0.02
N ILE A 29 -0.24 -4.73 -0.94
CA ILE A 29 0.04 -3.30 -0.86
C ILE A 29 -0.70 -2.69 0.34
N ALA A 30 -2.02 -2.84 0.40
CA ALA A 30 -2.88 -2.31 1.44
C ALA A 30 -2.42 -2.71 2.84
N PHE A 31 -2.13 -3.99 3.05
CA PHE A 31 -1.63 -4.48 4.34
C PHE A 31 -0.23 -3.95 4.68
N SER A 32 0.63 -3.77 3.68
CA SER A 32 1.97 -3.21 3.92
C SER A 32 1.90 -1.73 4.28
N ILE A 33 0.98 -0.96 3.67
CA ILE A 33 0.71 0.42 4.05
C ILE A 33 0.12 0.46 5.47
N TYR A 34 -0.90 -0.35 5.75
CA TYR A 34 -1.55 -0.35 7.06
C TYR A 34 -0.59 -0.69 8.21
N VAL A 35 0.23 -1.74 8.06
CA VAL A 35 1.22 -2.12 9.09
C VAL A 35 2.26 -1.01 9.31
N ARG A 36 2.58 -0.23 8.26
CA ARG A 36 3.50 0.89 8.38
C ARG A 36 2.91 2.07 9.14
N GLU A 37 1.67 2.44 8.84
CA GLU A 37 1.02 3.61 9.45
C GLU A 37 0.43 3.29 10.83
N PHE A 38 0.12 2.02 11.10
CA PHE A 38 -0.47 1.56 12.36
C PHE A 38 0.32 0.36 12.94
N PRO A 39 1.60 0.55 13.32
CA PRO A 39 2.49 -0.55 13.72
C PRO A 39 2.03 -1.32 14.96
N GLU A 40 1.23 -0.69 15.82
CA GLU A 40 0.71 -1.27 17.06
C GLU A 40 -0.66 -1.94 16.88
N GLN A 41 -1.30 -1.80 15.71
CA GLN A 41 -2.63 -2.35 15.46
C GLN A 41 -2.54 -3.73 14.80
N PRO A 42 -3.33 -4.72 15.24
CA PRO A 42 -3.37 -6.01 14.60
C PRO A 42 -3.93 -5.87 13.18
N ARG A 43 -3.38 -6.65 12.24
CA ARG A 43 -3.88 -6.66 10.87
C ARG A 43 -5.34 -7.15 10.87
N PRO A 44 -6.27 -6.38 10.29
CA PRO A 44 -7.66 -6.80 10.27
C PRO A 44 -7.92 -7.85 9.16
N PRO A 45 -8.87 -8.78 9.37
CA PRO A 45 -9.22 -9.81 8.39
C PRO A 45 -10.19 -9.24 7.34
N HIS A 46 -9.73 -9.00 6.10
CA HIS A 46 -10.57 -8.40 5.05
C HIS A 46 -10.53 -9.10 3.68
N ALA A 47 -11.69 -9.10 3.00
CA ALA A 47 -11.88 -9.59 1.63
C ALA A 47 -11.35 -8.59 0.59
N THR A 48 -11.02 -9.06 -0.62
CA THR A 48 -10.36 -8.20 -1.64
C THR A 48 -11.26 -7.06 -2.12
N VAL A 49 -12.55 -7.34 -2.28
CA VAL A 49 -13.57 -6.38 -2.75
C VAL A 49 -13.69 -5.15 -1.83
N GLU A 50 -13.34 -5.30 -0.55
CA GLU A 50 -13.55 -4.24 0.45
C GLU A 50 -12.25 -3.51 0.82
N VAL A 51 -11.11 -3.93 0.29
CA VAL A 51 -9.79 -3.39 0.69
C VAL A 51 -9.66 -1.90 0.43
N GLU A 52 -10.11 -1.42 -0.73
CA GLU A 52 -10.00 0.01 -1.08
C GLU A 52 -10.92 0.87 -0.22
N THR A 53 -12.16 0.41 0.01
CA THR A 53 -13.11 1.07 0.91
C THR A 53 -12.57 1.13 2.34
N TRP A 54 -11.98 0.04 2.83
CA TRP A 54 -11.36 -0.01 4.14
C TRP A 54 -10.18 0.95 4.26
N LEU A 55 -9.26 0.95 3.29
CA LEU A 55 -8.16 1.92 3.26
C LEU A 55 -8.68 3.36 3.30
N GLY A 56 -9.72 3.66 2.52
CA GLY A 56 -10.37 4.96 2.53
C GLY A 56 -10.89 5.35 3.91
N ALA A 57 -11.50 4.42 4.64
CA ALA A 57 -11.95 4.65 6.02
C ALA A 57 -10.79 4.88 7.00
N CYS A 58 -9.60 4.35 6.72
CA CYS A 58 -8.37 4.64 7.45
C CYS A 58 -7.67 5.94 7.00
N GLY A 59 -8.26 6.72 6.09
CA GLY A 59 -7.67 7.93 5.53
C GLY A 59 -6.54 7.66 4.52
N ILE A 60 -6.47 6.45 3.96
CA ILE A 60 -5.45 6.01 3.01
C ILE A 60 -6.04 5.94 1.60
N THR A 61 -5.36 6.53 0.63
CA THR A 61 -5.69 6.40 -0.79
C THR A 61 -4.44 6.05 -1.59
N ILE A 62 -4.44 4.91 -2.27
CA ILE A 62 -3.33 4.53 -3.17
C ILE A 62 -3.47 5.31 -4.47
N SER A 63 -2.39 5.95 -4.92
CA SER A 63 -2.38 6.82 -6.09
C SER A 63 -1.62 6.21 -7.27
N ASP A 64 -0.50 5.51 -7.02
CA ASP A 64 0.27 4.85 -8.07
C ASP A 64 1.00 3.61 -7.55
N VAL A 65 1.23 2.65 -8.46
CA VAL A 65 2.01 1.42 -8.21
C VAL A 65 2.88 1.16 -9.42
N ARG A 66 4.15 1.56 -9.35
CA ARG A 66 5.08 1.44 -10.46
C ARG A 66 6.31 0.61 -10.11
N LEU A 67 6.83 -0.09 -11.11
CA LEU A 67 8.11 -0.76 -10.99
C LEU A 67 9.20 0.30 -10.91
N THR A 68 10.07 0.24 -9.91
CA THR A 68 11.27 1.07 -9.92
C THR A 68 12.17 0.49 -11.01
N SER A 69 12.24 1.14 -12.16
CA SER A 69 13.38 0.93 -13.05
C SER A 69 14.61 1.25 -12.22
N ALA A 70 15.56 0.32 -12.16
CA ALA A 70 16.91 0.69 -11.80
C ALA A 70 17.33 1.73 -12.84
N GLN A 71 17.26 3.02 -12.51
CA GLN A 71 18.09 3.98 -13.21
C GLN A 71 19.52 3.66 -12.77
N ALA A 72 20.15 2.81 -13.58
CA ALA A 72 21.60 2.78 -13.71
C ALA A 72 22.00 3.87 -14.72
#